data_AF-A0A127SJH5-F1
#
_entry.id   AF-A0A127SJH5-F1
#
_cell.length_a   1.000
_cell.length_b   1.000
_cell.length_c   1.000
_cell.angle_alpha   90.00
_cell.angle_beta   90.00
_cell.angle_gamma   90.00
#
_symmetry.space_group_name_H-M   'P 1'
#
loop_
_entity.id
_entity.type
_entity.pdbx_description
1 polymer ?
#
loop_
_entity_poly.entity_id
_entity_poly.type
_entity_poly.pdbx_seq_one_letter_code
_entity_poly.pdbx_strand_id
1 'polypeptide(L)'
;VDRFNMEAYGIQEAEVFAMVPPAIPGLGATGGLQLQLEDRNNLGATEMQRAVETLMENYRNYPALASVSSQYQANVPQYFLNIDRDKVQLMGIQLNSVFTALGYYMGEAYVNDYVQFGRIYQVKLGAGDRAQRIIDDVLKLGVPNASGEMVPFSSFTRVEEQLGMDQINRYNMYSTAAVTCNVAPGSSSGEGIRQMESLIKEHLGDEFGYEWTSVAYQETQAGTTTTVVFVMALLVAFLVLAAQYESWTSPVAAVMGLPVALLGAMLGCYVMGTPVSIYTQIGIILLVALSAKNGILIVEFARDFRAQGNSIRDAAFQAGHIRLRPILMTSLAFVFGVMPLLFATGAGAGSRIALGAAVVFGMALNTLLATVYIPNFYELMQKLQEKFSKKQ
;
A
#
# COMPACT_ATOMS: atom_id res chain seq x y z
N VAL A 1 6.24 17.46 9.43
CA VAL A 1 4.89 17.30 8.86
C VAL A 1 3.86 17.50 9.96
N ASP A 2 3.88 16.69 11.02
CA ASP A 2 2.89 16.77 12.11
C ASP A 2 2.76 18.15 12.76
N ARG A 3 3.88 18.82 13.06
CA ARG A 3 3.85 20.20 13.59
C ARG A 3 3.18 21.18 12.63
N PHE A 4 3.51 21.09 11.34
CA PHE A 4 2.90 21.94 10.32
C PHE A 4 1.41 21.65 10.18
N ASN A 5 1.01 20.37 10.18
CA ASN A 5 -0.39 19.98 10.08
C ASN A 5 -1.19 20.51 11.28
N MET A 6 -0.66 20.44 12.51
CA MET A 6 -1.30 21.04 13.67
C MET A 6 -1.54 22.55 13.54
N GLU A 7 -0.58 23.30 12.98
CA GLU A 7 -0.75 24.74 12.72
C GLU A 7 -1.74 25.00 11.57
N ALA A 8 -1.68 24.20 10.51
CA ALA A 8 -2.50 24.34 9.32
C ALA A 8 -3.99 24.02 9.57
N TYR A 9 -4.30 23.07 10.46
CA TYR A 9 -5.68 22.77 10.86
C TYR A 9 -6.38 23.92 11.62
N GLY A 10 -5.65 24.96 12.02
CA GLY A 10 -6.24 26.18 12.60
C GLY A 10 -6.87 27.13 11.58
N ILE A 11 -6.62 26.94 10.28
CA ILE A 11 -7.15 27.78 9.20
C ILE A 11 -8.58 27.33 8.88
N GLN A 12 -9.55 28.26 8.92
CA GLN A 12 -10.96 27.94 8.68
C GLN A 12 -11.35 28.08 7.20
N GLU A 13 -10.65 28.94 6.46
CA GLU A 13 -10.96 29.31 5.09
C GLU A 13 -10.44 28.31 4.04
N ALA A 14 -9.50 27.44 4.41
CA ALA A 14 -8.87 26.48 3.52
C ALA A 14 -8.39 25.23 4.27
N GLU A 15 -8.53 24.07 3.63
CA GLU A 15 -7.92 22.84 4.11
C GLU A 15 -6.47 22.75 3.60
N VAL A 16 -5.51 22.79 4.53
CA VAL A 16 -4.09 22.73 4.22
C VAL A 16 -3.45 21.62 5.03
N PHE A 17 -2.73 20.72 4.37
CA PHE A 17 -2.01 19.64 5.02
C PHE A 17 -0.75 19.29 4.25
N ALA A 18 0.31 18.97 5.00
CA ALA A 18 1.53 18.38 4.46
C ALA A 18 1.46 16.86 4.54
N MET A 19 2.05 16.21 3.55
CA MET A 19 2.14 14.75 3.45
C MET A 19 3.59 14.34 3.25
N VAL A 20 3.92 13.13 3.72
CA VAL A 20 5.22 12.50 3.44
C VAL A 20 5.05 11.65 2.17
N PRO A 21 5.99 11.69 1.21
CA PRO A 21 5.94 10.81 0.05
C PRO A 21 6.13 9.34 0.46
N PRO A 22 5.71 8.38 -0.39
CA PRO A 22 5.90 6.96 -0.09
C PRO A 22 7.39 6.58 -0.04
N ALA A 23 7.70 5.52 0.72
CA ALA A 23 9.07 5.01 0.87
C ALA A 23 9.69 4.52 -0.46
N ILE A 24 8.85 4.11 -1.42
CA ILE A 24 9.26 3.70 -2.76
C ILE A 24 8.69 4.73 -3.76
N PRO A 25 9.56 5.55 -4.39
CA PRO A 25 9.13 6.49 -5.42
C PRO A 25 8.40 5.75 -6.55
N GLY A 26 7.25 6.29 -6.98
CA GLY A 26 6.44 5.72 -8.04
C GLY A 26 5.29 4.80 -7.60
N LEU A 27 5.22 4.39 -6.32
CA LEU A 27 4.06 3.65 -5.79
C LEU A 27 2.86 4.54 -5.41
N GLY A 28 3.01 5.86 -5.52
CA GLY A 28 1.96 6.83 -5.23
C GLY A 28 2.53 8.24 -5.14
N ALA A 29 1.65 9.25 -5.20
CA ALA A 29 2.02 10.65 -4.97
C ALA A 29 2.07 11.01 -3.48
N THR A 30 1.33 10.28 -2.65
CA THR A 30 1.19 10.51 -1.21
C THR A 30 1.54 9.23 -0.44
N GLY A 31 2.11 9.38 0.75
CA GLY A 31 2.16 8.31 1.73
C GLY A 31 0.77 8.00 2.29
N GLY A 32 0.68 6.90 3.04
CA GLY A 32 -0.59 6.41 3.57
C GLY A 32 -1.27 5.38 2.67
N LEU A 33 -2.44 4.93 3.12
CA LEU A 33 -3.28 3.96 2.44
C LEU A 33 -4.22 4.70 1.49
N GLN A 34 -4.18 4.36 0.21
CA GLN A 34 -5.04 4.98 -0.81
C GLN A 34 -6.15 4.02 -1.22
N LEU A 35 -7.38 4.53 -1.20
CA LEU A 35 -8.61 3.82 -1.48
C LEU A 35 -9.38 4.57 -2.56
N GLN A 36 -9.97 3.83 -3.49
CA GLN A 36 -10.96 4.34 -4.44
C GLN A 36 -12.33 3.86 -3.97
N LEU A 37 -13.20 4.78 -3.55
CA LEU A 37 -14.58 4.49 -3.22
C LEU A 37 -15.39 4.52 -4.51
N GLU A 38 -16.08 3.44 -4.86
CA GLU A 38 -16.74 3.25 -6.15
C GLU A 38 -18.26 3.30 -6.03
N ASP A 39 -18.89 4.07 -6.90
CA ASP A 39 -20.34 4.02 -7.08
C ASP A 39 -20.70 2.89 -8.06
N ARG A 40 -21.00 1.70 -7.53
CA ARG A 40 -21.38 0.54 -8.34
C ARG A 40 -22.86 0.51 -8.69
N ASN A 41 -23.69 1.22 -7.90
CA ASN A 41 -25.14 1.27 -8.05
C ASN A 41 -25.61 2.52 -8.81
N ASN A 42 -24.69 3.40 -9.20
CA ASN A 42 -24.95 4.65 -9.92
C ASN A 42 -25.90 5.58 -9.13
N LEU A 43 -25.66 5.70 -7.83
CA LEU A 43 -26.40 6.56 -6.88
C LEU A 43 -26.21 8.06 -7.18
N GLY A 44 -25.08 8.42 -7.80
CA GLY A 44 -24.79 9.77 -8.25
C GLY A 44 -23.83 10.54 -7.35
N ALA A 45 -23.42 11.72 -7.83
CA ALA A 45 -22.33 12.50 -7.24
C ALA A 45 -22.61 13.00 -5.82
N THR A 46 -23.84 13.45 -5.57
CA THR A 46 -24.24 13.99 -4.25
C THR A 46 -24.22 12.91 -3.17
N GLU A 47 -24.67 11.69 -3.49
CA GLU A 47 -24.63 10.58 -2.53
C GLU A 47 -23.20 10.09 -2.30
N MET A 48 -22.36 10.07 -3.34
CA MET A 48 -20.92 9.81 -3.19
C MET A 48 -20.24 10.84 -2.27
N GLN A 49 -20.59 12.12 -2.40
CA GLN A 49 -20.07 13.18 -1.52
C GLN A 49 -20.46 12.93 -0.06
N ARG A 50 -21.73 12.60 0.21
CA ARG A 50 -22.20 12.25 1.57
C ARG A 50 -21.51 11.00 2.10
N ALA A 51 -21.25 10.02 1.26
CA ALA A 51 -20.53 8.81 1.64
C ALA A 51 -19.11 9.14 2.11
N VAL A 52 -18.39 9.96 1.35
CA VAL A 52 -17.04 10.44 1.70
C VAL A 52 -17.05 11.26 2.99
N GLU A 53 -18.02 12.16 3.16
CA GLU A 53 -18.21 12.94 4.40
C GLU A 53 -18.49 12.04 5.60
N THR A 54 -19.33 11.02 5.45
CA THR A 54 -19.63 10.04 6.51
C THR A 54 -18.37 9.30 6.96
N LEU A 55 -17.48 8.93 6.03
CA LEU A 55 -16.19 8.32 6.37
C LEU A 55 -15.29 9.30 7.13
N MET A 56 -15.25 10.57 6.71
CA MET A 56 -14.45 11.62 7.33
C MET A 56 -15.00 12.06 8.70
N GLU A 57 -16.27 11.86 8.99
CA GLU A 57 -16.84 12.15 10.32
C GLU A 57 -16.59 11.00 11.30
N ASN A 58 -16.68 9.75 10.82
CA ASN A 58 -16.67 8.57 11.69
C ASN A 58 -15.30 7.90 11.85
N TYR A 59 -14.25 8.29 11.08
CA TYR A 59 -12.93 7.67 11.21
C TYR A 59 -12.34 7.77 12.62
N ARG A 60 -12.71 8.81 13.41
CA ARG A 60 -12.23 9.01 14.79
C ARG A 60 -12.64 7.91 15.76
N ASN A 61 -13.67 7.13 15.43
CA ASN A 61 -14.09 5.97 16.22
C ASN A 61 -13.11 4.78 16.09
N TYR A 62 -12.20 4.83 15.12
CA TYR A 62 -11.25 3.76 14.80
C TYR A 62 -9.82 4.16 15.17
N PRO A 63 -9.24 3.59 16.24
CA PRO A 63 -7.97 4.07 16.80
C PRO A 63 -6.75 3.86 15.90
N ALA A 64 -6.82 2.96 14.89
CA ALA A 64 -5.72 2.77 13.94
C ALA A 64 -5.70 3.81 12.82
N LEU A 65 -6.73 4.65 12.69
CA LEU A 65 -6.82 5.68 11.65
C LEU A 65 -6.43 7.03 12.26
N ALA A 66 -5.35 7.64 11.76
CA ALA A 66 -4.93 8.99 12.19
C ALA A 66 -5.73 10.08 11.50
N SER A 67 -5.93 9.95 10.19
CA SER A 67 -6.65 10.93 9.39
C SER A 67 -7.20 10.28 8.13
N VAL A 68 -8.38 10.70 7.72
CA VAL A 68 -8.98 10.36 6.43
C VAL A 68 -9.27 11.66 5.69
N SER A 69 -8.87 11.75 4.43
CA SER A 69 -9.03 12.95 3.60
C SER A 69 -9.38 12.57 2.17
N SER A 70 -10.21 13.39 1.51
CA SER A 70 -10.55 13.24 0.09
C SER A 70 -10.60 14.60 -0.58
N GLN A 71 -10.25 14.65 -1.86
CA GLN A 71 -10.40 15.84 -2.71
C GLN A 71 -11.67 15.80 -3.56
N TYR A 72 -12.56 14.83 -3.31
CA TYR A 72 -13.80 14.71 -4.05
C TYR A 72 -14.74 15.86 -3.74
N GLN A 73 -15.24 16.54 -4.79
CA GLN A 73 -16.18 17.64 -4.69
C GLN A 73 -17.31 17.46 -5.71
N ALA A 74 -18.50 17.12 -5.22
CA ALA A 74 -19.69 17.01 -6.07
C ALA A 74 -20.44 18.34 -6.28
N ASN A 75 -20.20 19.33 -5.42
CA ASN A 75 -21.03 20.54 -5.30
C ASN A 75 -20.25 21.81 -5.64
N VAL A 76 -19.54 21.82 -6.76
CA VAL A 76 -18.82 23.01 -7.25
C VAL A 76 -19.82 23.93 -7.97
N PRO A 77 -19.89 25.23 -7.63
CA PRO A 77 -20.74 26.19 -8.33
C PRO A 77 -20.36 26.31 -9.82
N GLN A 78 -21.33 26.09 -10.70
CA GLN A 78 -21.19 26.18 -12.14
C GLN A 78 -22.35 27.00 -12.73
N TYR A 79 -22.09 27.68 -13.85
CA TYR A 79 -23.11 28.38 -14.61
C TYR A 79 -23.50 27.56 -15.84
N PHE A 80 -24.76 27.20 -15.94
CA PHE A 80 -25.35 26.59 -17.12
C PHE A 80 -25.90 27.68 -18.05
N LEU A 81 -25.33 27.78 -19.25
CA LEU A 81 -25.82 28.68 -20.29
C LEU A 81 -26.91 27.96 -21.10
N ASN A 82 -28.16 28.19 -20.72
CA ASN A 82 -29.32 27.62 -21.39
C ASN A 82 -29.64 28.41 -22.67
N ILE A 83 -29.17 27.89 -23.81
CA ILE A 83 -29.37 28.49 -25.14
C ILE A 83 -30.63 27.93 -25.77
N ASP A 84 -31.62 28.80 -26.00
CA ASP A 84 -32.87 28.47 -26.68
C ASP A 84 -32.65 28.34 -28.19
N ARG A 85 -32.54 27.09 -28.65
CA ARG A 85 -32.25 26.76 -30.05
C ARG A 85 -33.35 27.24 -31.00
N ASP A 86 -34.59 27.29 -30.54
CA ASP A 86 -35.74 27.70 -31.36
C ASP A 86 -35.67 29.21 -31.61
N LYS A 87 -35.35 30.00 -30.58
CA LYS A 87 -35.11 31.45 -30.73
C LYS A 87 -33.92 31.76 -31.62
N VAL A 88 -32.82 31.03 -31.48
CA VAL A 88 -31.62 31.21 -32.33
C VAL A 88 -31.99 31.03 -33.81
N GLN A 89 -32.78 30.00 -34.14
CA GLN A 89 -33.22 29.75 -35.51
C GLN A 89 -34.23 30.77 -36.02
N LEU A 90 -35.20 31.18 -35.20
CA LEU A 90 -36.17 32.23 -35.55
C LEU A 90 -35.51 33.58 -35.84
N MET A 91 -34.40 33.87 -35.16
CA MET A 91 -33.59 35.07 -35.39
C MET A 91 -32.65 34.95 -36.59
N GLY A 92 -32.67 33.83 -37.31
CA GLY A 92 -31.83 33.60 -38.49
C GLY A 92 -30.34 33.45 -38.17
N ILE A 93 -29.99 33.03 -36.94
CA ILE A 93 -28.60 32.85 -36.51
C ILE A 93 -28.20 31.38 -36.72
N GLN A 94 -27.00 31.15 -37.27
CA GLN A 94 -26.45 29.80 -37.34
C GLN A 94 -25.99 29.33 -35.96
N LEU A 95 -26.46 28.17 -35.53
CA LEU A 95 -26.14 27.62 -34.19
C LEU A 95 -24.63 27.45 -33.97
N ASN A 96 -23.88 27.09 -35.00
CA ASN A 96 -22.42 26.97 -34.93
C ASN A 96 -21.73 28.30 -34.62
N SER A 97 -22.24 29.41 -35.16
CA SER A 97 -21.71 30.76 -34.90
C SER A 97 -21.85 31.16 -33.43
N VAL A 98 -22.94 30.75 -32.78
CA VAL A 98 -23.16 30.97 -31.34
C VAL A 98 -22.09 30.23 -30.52
N PHE A 99 -21.89 28.94 -30.76
CA PHE A 99 -20.88 28.16 -30.05
C PHE A 99 -19.45 28.60 -30.35
N THR A 100 -19.17 29.07 -31.57
CA THR A 100 -17.86 29.59 -31.96
C THR A 100 -17.55 30.91 -31.23
N ALA A 101 -18.52 31.83 -31.19
CA ALA A 101 -18.39 33.09 -30.45
C ALA A 101 -18.21 32.84 -28.94
N LEU A 102 -18.98 31.91 -28.37
CA LEU A 102 -18.84 31.51 -26.97
C LEU A 102 -17.47 30.86 -26.69
N GLY A 103 -16.99 30.01 -27.60
CA GLY A 103 -15.68 29.37 -27.50
C GLY A 103 -14.51 30.36 -27.53
N TYR A 104 -14.57 31.37 -28.40
CA TYR A 104 -13.58 32.48 -28.43
C TYR A 104 -13.64 33.37 -27.20
N TYR A 105 -14.79 33.49 -26.57
CA TYR A 105 -14.97 34.37 -25.42
C TYR A 105 -14.63 33.71 -24.09
N MET A 106 -15.14 32.49 -23.84
CA MET A 106 -14.96 31.78 -22.58
C MET A 106 -13.67 30.95 -22.54
N GLY A 107 -13.09 30.64 -23.70
CA GLY A 107 -11.87 29.87 -23.83
C GLY A 107 -10.81 30.55 -24.68
N GLU A 108 -9.70 29.87 -24.83
CA GLU A 108 -8.66 30.21 -25.80
C GLU A 108 -8.80 29.27 -26.99
N ALA A 109 -9.17 29.79 -28.16
CA ALA A 109 -9.21 28.99 -29.36
C ALA A 109 -7.88 29.01 -30.08
N TYR A 110 -7.38 27.83 -30.41
CA TYR A 110 -6.24 27.68 -31.30
C TYR A 110 -6.61 28.13 -32.72
N VAL A 111 -5.79 29.00 -33.31
CA VAL A 111 -5.99 29.53 -34.67
C VAL A 111 -4.98 28.94 -35.64
N ASN A 112 -3.69 29.10 -35.34
CA ASN A 112 -2.59 28.60 -36.15
C ASN A 112 -1.29 28.54 -35.36
N ASP A 113 -0.23 28.08 -36.01
CA ASP A 113 1.12 28.08 -35.50
C ASP A 113 1.96 29.15 -36.20
N TYR A 114 2.93 29.74 -35.48
CA TYR A 114 3.93 30.61 -36.07
C TYR A 114 5.34 30.25 -35.57
N VAL A 115 6.35 30.48 -36.39
CA VAL A 115 7.75 30.15 -36.06
C VAL A 115 8.47 31.41 -35.60
N GLN A 116 9.07 31.35 -34.42
CA GLN A 116 9.94 32.41 -33.91
C GLN A 116 11.16 31.79 -33.24
N PHE A 117 12.37 32.30 -33.55
CA PHE A 117 13.62 31.80 -32.96
C PHE A 117 13.82 30.28 -33.08
N GLY A 118 13.38 29.67 -34.19
CA GLY A 118 13.50 28.22 -34.41
C GLY A 118 12.55 27.36 -33.57
N ARG A 119 11.58 27.96 -32.87
CA ARG A 119 10.52 27.26 -32.16
C ARG A 119 9.17 27.57 -32.79
N ILE A 120 8.29 26.58 -32.81
CA ILE A 120 6.91 26.71 -33.24
C ILE A 120 6.09 27.12 -32.01
N TYR A 121 5.35 28.21 -32.12
CA TYR A 121 4.46 28.73 -31.09
C TYR A 121 3.02 28.66 -31.60
N GLN A 122 2.12 28.22 -30.72
CA GLN A 122 0.69 28.23 -30.99
C GLN A 122 0.15 29.65 -30.81
N VAL A 123 -0.60 30.13 -31.79
CA VAL A 123 -1.39 31.36 -31.70
C VAL A 123 -2.79 30.96 -31.21
N LYS A 124 -3.13 31.46 -30.03
CA LYS A 124 -4.46 31.31 -29.45
C LYS A 124 -5.16 32.66 -29.39
N LEU A 125 -6.44 32.67 -29.76
CA LEU A 125 -7.32 33.83 -29.67
C LEU A 125 -8.26 33.62 -28.48
N GLY A 126 -8.32 34.61 -27.60
CA GLY A 126 -9.22 34.63 -26.45
C GLY A 126 -9.67 36.05 -26.15
N ALA A 127 -10.71 36.19 -25.34
CA ALA A 127 -11.12 37.49 -24.82
C ALA A 127 -10.11 38.01 -23.78
N GLY A 128 -9.96 39.34 -23.66
CA GLY A 128 -9.02 39.94 -22.71
C GLY A 128 -9.42 39.74 -21.23
N ASP A 129 -8.46 39.89 -20.32
CA ASP A 129 -8.54 39.55 -18.87
C ASP A 129 -9.74 40.09 -18.07
N ARG A 130 -10.45 41.10 -18.59
CA ARG A 130 -11.63 41.69 -17.93
C ARG A 130 -12.93 41.04 -18.37
N ALA A 131 -12.98 40.46 -19.57
CA ALA A 131 -14.18 39.97 -20.21
C ALA A 131 -14.72 38.66 -19.60
N GLN A 132 -13.93 37.96 -18.77
CA GLN A 132 -14.31 36.66 -18.20
C GLN A 132 -14.58 36.70 -16.69
N ARG A 133 -14.57 37.90 -16.07
CA ARG A 133 -14.70 38.04 -14.61
C ARG A 133 -16.15 38.01 -14.11
N ILE A 134 -17.08 38.47 -14.94
CA ILE A 134 -18.50 38.60 -14.60
C ILE A 134 -19.30 37.81 -15.62
N ILE A 135 -20.07 36.83 -15.16
CA ILE A 135 -20.84 35.95 -16.06
C ILE A 135 -21.84 36.73 -16.94
N ASP A 136 -22.39 37.82 -16.42
CA ASP A 136 -23.33 38.69 -17.15
C ASP A 136 -22.72 39.36 -18.39
N ASP A 137 -21.40 39.46 -18.49
CA ASP A 137 -20.74 40.03 -19.67
C ASP A 137 -20.88 39.12 -20.90
N VAL A 138 -21.05 37.80 -20.69
CA VAL A 138 -21.36 36.84 -21.78
C VAL A 138 -22.67 37.23 -22.49
N LEU A 139 -23.64 37.78 -21.77
CA LEU A 139 -24.94 38.15 -22.34
C LEU A 139 -24.86 39.37 -23.27
N LYS A 140 -23.78 40.16 -23.17
CA LYS A 140 -23.53 41.35 -24.01
C LYS A 140 -22.90 40.99 -25.36
N LEU A 141 -22.44 39.76 -25.53
CA LEU A 141 -21.87 39.31 -26.80
C LEU A 141 -22.91 39.37 -27.91
N GLY A 142 -22.50 39.84 -29.09
CA GLY A 142 -23.35 39.84 -30.28
C GLY A 142 -22.95 38.75 -31.25
N VAL A 143 -23.93 38.07 -31.85
CA VAL A 143 -23.72 37.15 -32.97
C VAL A 143 -24.45 37.70 -34.19
N PRO A 144 -23.81 37.73 -35.38
CA PRO A 144 -24.48 38.20 -36.59
C PRO A 144 -25.59 37.22 -37.01
N ASN A 145 -26.76 37.76 -37.34
CA ASN A 145 -27.84 37.01 -38.01
C ASN A 145 -27.62 36.96 -39.53
N ALA A 146 -28.48 36.20 -40.24
CA ALA A 146 -28.45 36.09 -41.70
C ALA A 146 -28.61 37.45 -42.44
N SER A 147 -29.18 38.45 -41.78
CA SER A 147 -29.35 39.82 -42.29
C SER A 147 -28.15 40.73 -41.97
N GLY A 148 -27.14 40.24 -41.25
CA GLY A 148 -25.95 40.99 -40.86
C GLY A 148 -26.10 41.83 -39.58
N GLU A 149 -27.25 41.77 -38.90
CA GLU A 149 -27.50 42.47 -37.63
C GLU A 149 -26.90 41.68 -36.47
N MET A 150 -26.31 42.38 -35.49
CA MET A 150 -25.73 41.77 -34.30
C MET A 150 -26.82 41.56 -33.24
N VAL A 151 -27.13 40.30 -32.95
CA VAL A 151 -28.11 39.93 -31.93
C VAL A 151 -27.38 39.59 -30.63
N PRO A 152 -27.71 40.22 -29.50
CA PRO A 152 -27.05 39.93 -28.23
C PRO A 152 -27.45 38.54 -27.68
N PHE A 153 -26.52 37.87 -26.98
CA PHE A 153 -26.76 36.57 -26.33
C PHE A 153 -27.93 36.62 -25.33
N SER A 154 -28.16 37.77 -24.69
CA SER A 154 -29.31 38.00 -23.79
C SER A 154 -30.68 37.70 -24.43
N SER A 155 -30.79 37.78 -25.75
CA SER A 155 -32.06 37.56 -26.46
C SER A 155 -32.47 36.08 -26.53
N PHE A 156 -31.49 35.17 -26.44
CA PHE A 156 -31.69 33.73 -26.66
C PHE A 156 -31.00 32.82 -25.64
N THR A 157 -30.29 33.39 -24.65
CA THR A 157 -29.56 32.63 -23.62
C THR A 157 -30.00 33.05 -22.23
N ARG A 158 -30.20 32.08 -21.34
CA ARG A 158 -30.40 32.29 -19.91
C ARG A 158 -29.25 31.69 -19.12
N VAL A 159 -28.74 32.42 -18.13
CA VAL A 159 -27.75 31.91 -17.18
C VAL A 159 -28.50 31.27 -16.01
N GLU A 160 -28.19 30.01 -15.71
CA GLU A 160 -28.72 29.27 -14.58
C GLU A 160 -27.56 28.82 -13.69
N GLU A 161 -27.66 29.06 -12.38
CA GLU A 161 -26.69 28.54 -11.42
C GLU A 161 -27.01 27.08 -11.11
N GLN A 162 -26.02 26.20 -11.24
CA GLN A 162 -26.13 24.79 -10.91
C GLN A 162 -24.91 24.33 -10.14
N LEU A 163 -25.07 23.28 -9.34
CA LEU A 163 -23.96 22.60 -8.69
C LEU A 163 -23.57 21.39 -9.55
N GLY A 164 -22.27 21.21 -9.75
CA GLY A 164 -21.72 20.09 -10.51
C GLY A 164 -20.35 19.66 -10.03
N MET A 165 -19.84 18.60 -10.62
CA MET A 165 -18.47 18.12 -10.40
C MET A 165 -17.48 18.93 -11.24
N ASP A 166 -16.36 19.34 -10.66
CA ASP A 166 -15.23 19.93 -11.40
C ASP A 166 -14.43 18.85 -12.14
N GLN A 167 -14.31 17.67 -11.54
CA GLN A 167 -13.62 16.50 -12.07
C GLN A 167 -14.46 15.25 -11.87
N ILE A 168 -14.58 14.46 -12.95
CA ILE A 168 -15.23 13.14 -12.90
C ILE A 168 -14.14 12.08 -12.96
N ASN A 169 -13.79 11.55 -11.80
CA ASN A 169 -12.80 10.48 -11.68
C ASN A 169 -13.48 9.12 -11.87
N ARG A 170 -12.80 8.22 -12.59
CA ARG A 170 -13.26 6.85 -12.79
C ARG A 170 -12.15 5.86 -12.47
N TYR A 171 -12.52 4.77 -11.82
CA TYR A 171 -11.65 3.64 -11.52
C TYR A 171 -12.40 2.37 -11.89
N ASN A 172 -11.73 1.46 -12.62
CA ASN A 172 -12.35 0.24 -13.15
C ASN A 172 -13.73 0.43 -13.82
N MET A 173 -13.90 1.53 -14.56
CA MET A 173 -15.13 1.97 -15.25
C MET A 173 -16.25 2.51 -14.35
N TYR A 174 -16.10 2.50 -13.03
CA TYR A 174 -17.03 3.11 -12.07
C TYR A 174 -16.64 4.56 -11.74
N SER A 175 -17.62 5.40 -11.41
CA SER A 175 -17.36 6.72 -10.84
C SER A 175 -16.76 6.56 -9.45
N THR A 176 -15.71 7.30 -9.12
CA THR A 176 -14.98 7.10 -7.87
C THR A 176 -14.60 8.38 -7.15
N ALA A 177 -14.54 8.29 -5.82
CA ALA A 177 -13.89 9.25 -4.96
C ALA A 177 -12.58 8.68 -4.41
N ALA A 178 -11.48 9.40 -4.63
CA ALA A 178 -10.19 9.03 -4.06
C ALA A 178 -10.15 9.42 -2.59
N VAL A 179 -9.95 8.44 -1.71
CA VAL A 179 -9.85 8.61 -0.25
C VAL A 179 -8.44 8.20 0.18
N THR A 180 -7.76 9.09 0.89
CA THR A 180 -6.44 8.82 1.48
C THR A 180 -6.59 8.69 2.98
N CYS A 181 -6.00 7.64 3.55
CA CYS A 181 -6.04 7.33 4.96
C CYS A 181 -4.62 7.19 5.51
N ASN A 182 -4.30 7.94 6.57
CA ASN A 182 -3.06 7.78 7.32
C ASN A 182 -3.28 6.90 8.54
N VAL A 183 -2.30 6.05 8.84
CA VAL A 183 -2.34 5.12 9.98
C VAL A 183 -1.87 5.83 11.24
N ALA A 184 -2.52 5.56 12.36
CA ALA A 184 -2.15 6.11 13.66
C ALA A 184 -0.75 5.63 14.13
N PRO A 185 0.01 6.48 14.84
CA PRO A 185 1.28 6.08 15.42
C PRO A 185 1.12 4.84 16.32
N GLY A 186 1.89 3.79 16.04
CA GLY A 186 1.83 2.52 16.79
C GLY A 186 0.93 1.46 16.17
N SER A 187 0.06 1.82 15.22
CA SER A 187 -0.72 0.85 14.43
C SER A 187 0.00 0.47 13.14
N SER A 188 -0.30 -0.73 12.64
CA SER A 188 0.25 -1.22 11.37
C SER A 188 -0.63 -0.82 10.18
N SER A 189 -0.05 -0.75 8.99
CA SER A 189 -0.78 -0.52 7.74
C SER A 189 -1.87 -1.55 7.49
N GLY A 190 -1.58 -2.84 7.70
CA GLY A 190 -2.59 -3.90 7.63
C GLY A 190 -3.72 -3.78 8.67
N GLU A 191 -3.48 -3.16 9.84
CA GLU A 191 -4.53 -2.86 10.81
C GLU A 191 -5.38 -1.67 10.37
N GLY A 192 -4.74 -0.63 9.81
CA GLY A 192 -5.44 0.50 9.18
C GLY A 192 -6.35 0.05 8.03
N ILE A 193 -5.87 -0.87 7.18
CA ILE A 193 -6.68 -1.49 6.12
C ILE A 193 -7.93 -2.15 6.70
N ARG A 194 -7.78 -3.04 7.69
CA ARG A 194 -8.92 -3.74 8.31
C ARG A 194 -9.93 -2.80 8.98
N GLN A 195 -9.44 -1.77 9.67
CA GLN A 195 -10.31 -0.80 10.32
C GLN A 195 -11.04 0.09 9.31
N MET A 196 -10.37 0.50 8.23
CA MET A 196 -11.03 1.22 7.13
C MET A 196 -12.09 0.36 6.43
N GLU A 197 -11.81 -0.92 6.17
CA GLU A 197 -12.79 -1.86 5.62
C GLU A 197 -14.00 -2.03 6.56
N SER A 198 -13.76 -2.05 7.87
CA SER A 198 -14.83 -2.12 8.88
C SER A 198 -15.66 -0.83 8.90
N LEU A 199 -15.02 0.34 8.82
CA LEU A 199 -15.67 1.65 8.75
C LEU A 199 -16.60 1.75 7.54
N ILE A 200 -16.12 1.37 6.36
CA ILE A 200 -16.92 1.36 5.12
C ILE A 200 -18.09 0.40 5.28
N LYS A 201 -17.86 -0.82 5.75
CA LYS A 201 -18.93 -1.82 5.89
C LYS A 201 -20.01 -1.41 6.90
N GLU A 202 -19.63 -0.76 7.99
CA GLU A 202 -20.56 -0.35 9.05
C GLU A 202 -21.40 0.88 8.66
N HIS A 203 -20.80 1.86 7.96
CA HIS A 203 -21.46 3.14 7.70
C HIS A 203 -22.02 3.28 6.27
N LEU A 204 -21.38 2.65 5.28
CA LEU A 204 -21.79 2.69 3.86
C LEU A 204 -22.50 1.40 3.42
N GLY A 205 -22.39 0.32 4.20
CA GLY A 205 -22.98 -0.97 3.87
C GLY A 205 -22.46 -1.54 2.54
N ASP A 206 -23.36 -2.18 1.79
CA ASP A 206 -23.06 -2.75 0.47
C ASP A 206 -23.45 -1.80 -0.69
N GLU A 207 -23.81 -0.54 -0.38
CA GLU A 207 -24.26 0.44 -1.39
C GLU A 207 -23.10 0.97 -2.24
N PHE A 208 -21.91 1.08 -1.63
CA PHE A 208 -20.69 1.53 -2.29
C PHE A 208 -19.66 0.41 -2.36
N GLY A 209 -19.02 0.28 -3.52
CA GLY A 209 -17.83 -0.57 -3.66
C GLY A 209 -16.59 0.17 -3.18
N TYR A 210 -15.51 -0.57 -2.93
CA TYR A 210 -14.21 0.04 -2.70
C TYR A 210 -13.10 -0.81 -3.27
N GLU A 211 -12.03 -0.15 -3.70
CA GLU A 211 -10.81 -0.81 -4.16
C GLU A 211 -9.57 -0.13 -3.61
N TRP A 212 -8.65 -0.92 -3.07
CA TRP A 212 -7.33 -0.45 -2.66
C TRP A 212 -6.47 -0.17 -3.88
N THR A 213 -5.69 0.91 -3.84
CA THR A 213 -4.74 1.26 -4.90
C THR A 213 -3.35 1.49 -4.34
N SER A 214 -2.37 1.71 -5.23
CA SER A 214 -1.01 2.11 -4.84
C SER A 214 -0.37 1.15 -3.81
N VAL A 215 0.16 1.67 -2.70
CA VAL A 215 0.85 0.90 -1.66
C VAL A 215 -0.10 -0.10 -0.98
N ALA A 216 -1.36 0.30 -0.72
CA ALA A 216 -2.34 -0.55 -0.06
C ALA A 216 -2.70 -1.78 -0.91
N TYR A 217 -2.80 -1.60 -2.24
CA TYR A 217 -3.00 -2.72 -3.17
C TYR A 217 -1.85 -3.72 -3.16
N GLN A 218 -0.61 -3.23 -3.15
CA GLN A 218 0.57 -4.09 -3.08
C GLN A 218 0.63 -4.85 -1.74
N GLU A 219 0.21 -4.22 -0.65
CA GLU A 219 0.17 -4.86 0.67
C GLU A 219 -0.88 -5.97 0.76
N THR A 220 -2.09 -5.74 0.24
CA THR A 220 -3.15 -6.76 0.23
C THR A 220 -2.78 -7.95 -0.66
N GLN A 221 -2.12 -7.72 -1.80
CA GLN A 221 -1.60 -8.81 -2.63
C GLN A 221 -0.44 -9.56 -1.97
N ALA A 222 0.54 -8.83 -1.41
CA ALA A 222 1.74 -9.42 -0.82
C ALA A 222 1.40 -10.40 0.31
N GLY A 223 0.40 -10.10 1.15
CA GLY A 223 -0.01 -10.96 2.26
C GLY A 223 -0.32 -12.40 1.84
N THR A 224 -0.96 -12.59 0.68
CA THR A 224 -1.28 -13.92 0.15
C THR A 224 -0.05 -14.63 -0.41
N THR A 225 0.79 -13.90 -1.16
CA THR A 225 2.01 -14.46 -1.78
C THR A 225 3.04 -14.91 -0.75
N THR A 226 3.20 -14.17 0.36
CA THR A 226 4.17 -14.47 1.41
C THR A 226 3.97 -15.88 2.01
N THR A 227 2.72 -16.25 2.29
CA THR A 227 2.42 -17.58 2.86
C THR A 227 2.84 -18.71 1.92
N VAL A 228 2.57 -18.55 0.63
CA VAL A 228 2.98 -19.51 -0.42
C VAL A 228 4.50 -19.62 -0.49
N VAL A 229 5.21 -18.48 -0.47
CA VAL A 229 6.69 -18.46 -0.50
C VAL A 229 7.28 -19.18 0.71
N PHE A 230 6.76 -18.96 1.92
CA PHE A 230 7.25 -19.65 3.11
C PHE A 230 7.02 -21.16 3.07
N VAL A 231 5.82 -21.60 2.67
CA VAL A 231 5.51 -23.03 2.53
C VAL A 231 6.42 -23.68 1.49
N MET A 232 6.61 -23.02 0.34
CA MET A 232 7.51 -23.50 -0.72
C MET A 232 8.97 -23.55 -0.27
N ALA A 233 9.45 -22.54 0.44
CA ALA A 233 10.82 -22.50 0.97
C ALA A 233 11.05 -23.65 1.97
N LEU A 234 10.11 -23.90 2.88
CA LEU A 234 10.17 -25.01 3.82
C LEU A 234 10.12 -26.37 3.12
N LEU A 235 9.25 -26.51 2.12
CA LEU A 235 9.12 -27.74 1.33
C LEU A 235 10.42 -28.04 0.58
N VAL A 236 10.99 -27.06 -0.12
CA VAL A 236 12.25 -27.23 -0.86
C VAL A 236 13.40 -27.54 0.10
N ALA A 237 13.52 -26.81 1.21
CA ALA A 237 14.54 -27.09 2.23
C ALA A 237 14.40 -28.51 2.79
N PHE A 238 13.17 -28.94 3.09
CA PHE A 238 12.88 -30.29 3.56
C PHE A 238 13.26 -31.35 2.52
N LEU A 239 12.88 -31.19 1.25
CA LEU A 239 13.18 -32.16 0.19
C LEU A 239 14.67 -32.27 -0.09
N VAL A 240 15.40 -31.16 -0.11
CA VAL A 240 16.86 -31.17 -0.30
C VAL A 240 17.54 -31.92 0.84
N LEU A 241 17.11 -31.69 2.09
CA LEU A 241 17.62 -32.42 3.24
C LEU A 241 17.22 -33.89 3.22
N ALA A 242 16.01 -34.22 2.79
CA ALA A 242 15.56 -35.60 2.66
C ALA A 242 16.40 -36.36 1.63
N ALA A 243 16.72 -35.73 0.50
CA ALA A 243 17.59 -36.27 -0.52
C ALA A 243 19.04 -36.41 -0.03
N GLN A 244 19.57 -35.41 0.66
CA GLN A 244 20.94 -35.43 1.19
C GLN A 244 21.14 -36.51 2.27
N TYR A 245 20.14 -36.70 3.13
CA TYR A 245 20.21 -37.68 4.22
C TYR A 245 19.64 -39.04 3.85
N GLU A 246 19.06 -39.23 2.67
CA GLU A 246 18.36 -40.46 2.28
C GLU A 246 17.33 -40.91 3.35
N SER A 247 16.67 -39.93 3.99
CA SER A 247 15.85 -40.16 5.17
C SER A 247 14.79 -39.08 5.30
N TRP A 248 13.55 -39.48 5.62
CA TRP A 248 12.44 -38.56 5.84
C TRP A 248 12.36 -38.02 7.27
N THR A 249 13.00 -38.66 8.24
CA THR A 249 12.93 -38.32 9.68
C THR A 249 14.02 -37.35 10.11
N SER A 250 15.24 -37.50 9.57
CA SER A 250 16.38 -36.63 9.87
C SER A 250 16.13 -35.15 9.49
N PRO A 251 15.52 -34.83 8.33
CA PRO A 251 15.16 -33.46 7.97
C PRO A 251 14.13 -32.83 8.90
N VAL A 252 13.14 -33.59 9.38
CA VAL A 252 12.13 -33.09 10.32
C VAL A 252 12.80 -32.61 11.60
N ALA A 253 13.75 -33.39 12.13
CA ALA A 253 14.50 -33.00 13.33
C ALA A 253 15.34 -31.72 13.11
N ALA A 254 15.91 -31.54 11.90
CA ALA A 254 16.68 -30.34 11.57
C ALA A 254 15.80 -29.09 11.39
N VAL A 255 14.60 -29.23 10.81
CA VAL A 255 13.64 -28.13 10.61
C VAL A 255 12.94 -27.73 11.91
N MET A 256 12.95 -28.57 12.94
CA MET A 256 12.26 -28.30 14.20
C MET A 256 12.84 -27.13 15.03
N GLY A 257 14.01 -26.60 14.67
CA GLY A 257 14.51 -25.32 15.20
C GLY A 257 13.74 -24.09 14.69
N LEU A 258 13.02 -24.23 13.58
CA LEU A 258 12.36 -23.13 12.90
C LEU A 258 11.31 -22.38 13.75
N PRO A 259 10.41 -23.06 14.49
CA PRO A 259 9.43 -22.35 15.32
C PRO A 259 10.10 -21.48 16.40
N VAL A 260 11.25 -21.91 16.91
CA VAL A 260 12.04 -21.16 17.90
C VAL A 260 12.64 -19.91 17.27
N ALA A 261 13.21 -20.03 16.06
CA ALA A 261 13.74 -18.90 15.31
C ALA A 261 12.64 -17.88 14.95
N LEU A 262 11.46 -18.37 14.54
CA LEU A 262 10.29 -17.53 14.26
C LEU A 262 9.81 -16.79 15.51
N LEU A 263 9.72 -17.49 16.65
CA LEU A 263 9.35 -16.88 17.92
C LEU A 263 10.32 -15.76 18.31
N GLY A 264 11.63 -15.99 18.12
CA GLY A 264 12.65 -14.97 18.36
C GLY A 264 12.51 -13.75 17.44
N ALA A 265 12.22 -13.96 16.16
CA ALA A 265 11.99 -12.87 15.22
C ALA A 265 10.77 -12.03 15.59
N MET A 266 9.65 -12.69 15.95
CA MET A 266 8.42 -12.01 16.37
C MET A 266 8.63 -11.23 17.67
N LEU A 267 9.34 -11.81 18.64
CA LEU A 267 9.68 -11.13 19.89
C LEU A 267 10.59 -9.92 19.64
N GLY A 268 11.55 -10.04 18.72
CA GLY A 268 12.40 -8.92 18.29
C GLY A 268 11.60 -7.77 17.68
N CYS A 269 10.66 -8.09 16.77
CA CYS A 269 9.78 -7.08 16.19
C CYS A 269 8.89 -6.42 17.24
N TYR A 270 8.39 -7.18 18.21
CA TYR A 270 7.58 -6.65 19.31
C TYR A 270 8.38 -5.71 20.22
N VAL A 271 9.58 -6.12 20.64
CA VAL A 271 10.47 -5.30 21.50
C VAL A 271 10.92 -4.02 20.79
N MET A 272 11.19 -4.10 19.48
CA MET A 272 11.63 -2.94 18.69
C MET A 272 10.45 -2.06 18.22
N GLY A 273 9.20 -2.48 18.45
CA GLY A 273 8.01 -1.78 17.98
C GLY A 273 7.90 -1.68 16.46
N THR A 274 8.52 -2.62 15.73
CA THR A 274 8.51 -2.61 14.25
C THR A 274 7.41 -3.52 13.71
N PRO A 275 6.62 -3.08 12.72
CA PRO A 275 5.63 -3.93 12.08
C PRO A 275 6.30 -5.07 11.29
N VAL A 276 5.55 -6.15 11.06
CA VAL A 276 5.99 -7.26 10.21
C VAL A 276 5.92 -6.83 8.75
N SER A 277 7.04 -6.33 8.24
CA SER A 277 7.17 -5.82 6.87
C SER A 277 7.80 -6.86 5.93
N ILE A 278 7.88 -6.54 4.63
CA ILE A 278 8.61 -7.37 3.64
C ILE A 278 10.08 -7.58 4.06
N TYR A 279 10.72 -6.58 4.67
CA TYR A 279 12.09 -6.71 5.19
C TYR A 279 12.19 -7.74 6.33
N THR A 280 11.21 -7.73 7.24
CA THR A 280 11.07 -8.74 8.29
C THR A 280 10.88 -10.13 7.68
N GLN A 281 10.06 -10.26 6.64
CA GLN A 281 9.83 -11.53 5.95
C GLN A 281 11.10 -12.07 5.28
N ILE A 282 11.87 -11.23 4.59
CA ILE A 282 13.19 -11.60 4.04
C ILE A 282 14.12 -12.06 5.18
N GLY A 283 14.12 -11.36 6.32
CA GLY A 283 14.84 -11.76 7.51
C GLY A 283 14.42 -13.14 8.03
N ILE A 284 13.13 -13.43 8.06
CA ILE A 284 12.60 -14.74 8.46
C ILE A 284 13.06 -15.84 7.49
N ILE A 285 13.03 -15.61 6.17
CA ILE A 285 13.55 -16.57 5.18
C ILE A 285 15.04 -16.86 5.44
N LEU A 286 15.82 -15.82 5.74
CA LEU A 286 17.22 -15.98 6.09
C LEU A 286 17.41 -16.76 7.39
N LEU A 287 16.54 -16.54 8.39
CA LEU A 287 16.52 -17.32 9.63
C LEU A 287 16.20 -18.79 9.40
N VAL A 288 15.34 -19.13 8.44
CA VAL A 288 15.07 -20.52 8.06
C VAL A 288 16.37 -21.23 7.67
N ALA A 289 17.17 -20.60 6.80
CA ALA A 289 18.43 -21.15 6.35
C ALA A 289 19.46 -21.24 7.49
N LEU A 290 19.59 -20.19 8.31
CA LEU A 290 20.52 -20.17 9.44
C LEU A 290 20.14 -21.19 10.53
N SER A 291 18.85 -21.34 10.80
CA SER A 291 18.34 -22.33 11.75
C SER A 291 18.56 -23.75 11.23
N ALA A 292 18.25 -24.00 9.96
CA ALA A 292 18.50 -25.29 9.34
C ALA A 292 19.98 -25.66 9.39
N LYS A 293 20.91 -24.73 9.08
CA LYS A 293 22.36 -24.95 9.20
C LYS A 293 22.75 -25.49 10.59
N ASN A 294 22.23 -24.88 11.65
CA ASN A 294 22.53 -25.31 13.02
C ASN A 294 21.94 -26.70 13.32
N GLY A 295 20.72 -26.99 12.85
CA GLY A 295 20.08 -28.30 13.02
C GLY A 295 20.75 -29.43 12.26
N ILE A 296 21.08 -29.19 10.99
CA ILE A 296 21.82 -30.09 10.08
C ILE A 296 23.10 -30.59 10.76
N LEU A 297 23.90 -29.66 11.30
CA LEU A 297 25.17 -29.98 11.93
C LEU A 297 25.04 -30.89 13.16
N ILE A 298 23.97 -30.75 13.94
CA ILE A 298 23.72 -31.58 15.12
C ILE A 298 23.21 -32.96 14.68
N VAL A 299 22.24 -33.00 13.76
CA VAL A 299 21.59 -34.23 13.29
C VAL A 299 22.57 -35.12 12.53
N GLU A 300 23.42 -34.55 11.68
CA GLU A 300 24.46 -35.28 10.94
C GLU A 300 25.43 -35.98 11.90
N PHE A 301 25.96 -35.24 12.88
CA PHE A 301 26.90 -35.80 13.86
C PHE A 301 26.23 -36.84 14.76
N ALA A 302 24.97 -36.63 15.14
CA ALA A 302 24.23 -37.60 15.93
C ALA A 302 24.01 -38.90 15.14
N ARG A 303 23.77 -38.80 13.83
CA ARG A 303 23.64 -39.96 12.95
C ARG A 303 24.97 -40.71 12.79
N ASP A 304 26.08 -40.00 12.64
CA ASP A 304 27.40 -40.62 12.55
C ASP A 304 27.76 -41.35 13.84
N PHE A 305 27.50 -40.77 15.01
CA PHE A 305 27.69 -41.44 16.29
C PHE A 305 26.75 -42.64 16.47
N ARG A 306 25.52 -42.58 15.95
CA ARG A 306 24.60 -43.72 15.93
C ARG A 306 25.10 -44.84 15.02
N ALA A 307 25.65 -44.51 13.86
CA ALA A 307 26.25 -45.47 12.94
C ALA A 307 27.51 -46.15 13.52
N GLN A 308 28.24 -45.46 14.40
CA GLN A 308 29.35 -46.02 15.17
C GLN A 308 28.92 -46.96 16.32
N GLY A 309 27.62 -47.16 16.53
CA GLY A 309 27.07 -48.10 17.50
C GLY A 309 26.63 -47.50 18.84
N ASN A 310 26.71 -46.18 19.03
CA ASN A 310 26.26 -45.54 20.26
C ASN A 310 24.74 -45.60 20.44
N SER A 311 24.26 -45.52 21.68
CA SER A 311 22.83 -45.38 21.97
C SER A 311 22.29 -44.06 21.39
N ILE A 312 20.99 -44.00 21.04
CA ILE A 312 20.37 -42.81 20.44
C ILE A 312 20.62 -41.56 21.29
N ARG A 313 20.50 -41.71 22.61
CA ARG A 313 20.66 -40.61 23.58
C ARG A 313 22.12 -40.17 23.70
N ASP A 314 23.05 -41.12 23.75
CA ASP A 314 24.48 -40.81 23.84
C ASP A 314 24.98 -40.15 22.55
N ALA A 315 24.52 -40.64 21.39
CA ALA A 315 24.83 -40.07 20.09
C ALA A 315 24.34 -38.62 19.96
N ALA A 316 23.10 -38.33 20.39
CA ALA A 316 22.52 -36.99 20.39
C ALA A 316 23.30 -36.03 21.32
N PHE A 317 23.65 -36.51 22.52
CA PHE A 317 24.40 -35.72 23.51
C PHE A 317 25.82 -35.40 23.01
N GLN A 318 26.53 -36.41 22.49
CA GLN A 318 27.90 -36.24 22.02
C GLN A 318 27.99 -35.33 20.79
N ALA A 319 27.01 -35.44 19.88
CA ALA A 319 26.87 -34.52 18.75
C ALA A 319 26.64 -33.07 19.19
N GLY A 320 25.71 -32.85 20.13
CA GLY A 320 25.46 -31.54 20.71
C GLY A 320 26.70 -30.95 21.39
N HIS A 321 27.44 -31.76 22.15
CA HIS A 321 28.63 -31.31 22.88
C HIS A 321 29.75 -30.84 21.95
N ILE A 322 30.09 -31.62 20.92
CA ILE A 322 31.16 -31.28 19.96
C ILE A 322 30.75 -30.08 19.09
N ARG A 323 29.47 -29.96 18.76
CA ARG A 323 28.96 -28.91 17.86
C ARG A 323 28.63 -27.60 18.57
N LEU A 324 28.51 -27.59 19.89
CA LEU A 324 28.21 -26.40 20.67
C LEU A 324 29.19 -25.24 20.36
N ARG A 325 30.50 -25.51 20.38
CA ARG A 325 31.51 -24.46 20.16
C ARG A 325 31.48 -23.88 18.73
N PRO A 326 31.48 -24.69 17.66
CA PRO A 326 31.29 -24.18 16.29
C PRO A 326 29.96 -23.43 16.08
N ILE A 327 28.85 -23.94 16.63
CA ILE A 327 27.53 -23.31 16.49
C ILE A 327 27.51 -21.94 17.16
N LEU A 328 28.00 -21.84 18.40
CA LEU A 328 28.10 -20.57 19.12
C LEU A 328 29.01 -19.59 18.39
N MET A 329 30.17 -20.04 17.88
CA MET A 329 31.09 -19.19 17.12
C MET A 329 30.41 -18.57 15.90
N THR A 330 29.75 -19.36 15.05
CA THR A 330 29.13 -18.84 13.83
C THR A 330 27.89 -17.99 14.12
N SER A 331 27.12 -18.38 15.15
CA SER A 331 25.89 -17.67 15.51
C SER A 331 26.18 -16.31 16.12
N LEU A 332 27.14 -16.23 17.06
CA LEU A 332 27.55 -14.98 17.69
C LEU A 332 28.21 -14.04 16.68
N ALA A 333 29.05 -14.58 15.78
CA ALA A 333 29.64 -13.78 14.70
C ALA A 333 28.56 -13.14 13.80
N PHE A 334 27.53 -13.91 13.43
CA PHE A 334 26.39 -13.38 12.68
C PHE A 334 25.64 -12.32 13.49
N VAL A 335 25.24 -12.64 14.72
CA VAL A 335 24.49 -11.72 15.60
C VAL A 335 25.24 -10.40 15.79
N PHE A 336 26.53 -10.42 16.13
CA PHE A 336 27.32 -9.20 16.27
C PHE A 336 27.56 -8.49 14.94
N GLY A 337 27.66 -9.22 13.83
CA GLY A 337 27.80 -8.64 12.49
C GLY A 337 26.57 -7.85 12.03
N VAL A 338 25.36 -8.34 12.35
CA VAL A 338 24.09 -7.68 11.99
C VAL A 338 23.53 -6.78 13.08
N MET A 339 24.05 -6.84 14.30
CA MET A 339 23.65 -6.00 15.43
C MET A 339 23.66 -4.48 15.13
N PRO A 340 24.61 -3.91 14.35
CA PRO A 340 24.57 -2.50 14.00
C PRO A 340 23.30 -2.06 13.26
N LEU A 341 22.59 -2.97 12.59
CA LEU A 341 21.33 -2.67 11.91
C LEU A 341 20.22 -2.23 12.88
N LEU A 342 20.25 -2.70 14.13
CA LEU A 342 19.30 -2.32 15.17
C LEU A 342 19.42 -0.84 15.59
N PHE A 343 20.63 -0.28 15.47
CA PHE A 343 20.94 1.07 15.88
C PHE A 343 21.13 2.02 14.70
N ALA A 344 20.71 1.61 13.50
CA ALA A 344 20.92 2.38 12.29
C ALA A 344 20.08 3.67 12.30
N THR A 345 20.71 4.81 12.08
CA THR A 345 20.06 6.12 11.99
C THR A 345 20.15 6.70 10.57
N GLY A 346 19.33 7.72 10.28
CA GLY A 346 19.34 8.42 8.97
C GLY A 346 18.51 7.75 7.89
N ALA A 347 18.82 8.04 6.62
CA ALA A 347 18.06 7.55 5.48
C ALA A 347 18.04 6.01 5.43
N GLY A 348 16.85 5.43 5.28
CA GLY A 348 16.66 3.97 5.26
C GLY A 348 16.82 3.28 6.62
N ALA A 349 16.87 4.02 7.73
CA ALA A 349 16.91 3.45 9.08
C ALA A 349 15.78 2.45 9.34
N GLY A 350 14.53 2.79 8.98
CA GLY A 350 13.37 1.92 9.20
C GLY A 350 13.53 0.53 8.57
N SER A 351 13.97 0.45 7.30
CA SER A 351 14.19 -0.82 6.61
C SER A 351 15.30 -1.65 7.25
N ARG A 352 16.39 -1.01 7.69
CA ARG A 352 17.52 -1.68 8.36
C ARG A 352 17.13 -2.22 9.73
N ILE A 353 16.41 -1.42 10.52
CA ILE A 353 15.94 -1.82 11.85
C ILE A 353 14.95 -2.98 11.73
N ALA A 354 13.99 -2.93 10.80
CA ALA A 354 13.01 -4.00 10.61
C ALA A 354 13.66 -5.35 10.23
N LEU A 355 14.65 -5.33 9.34
CA LEU A 355 15.43 -6.52 8.99
C LEU A 355 16.27 -7.00 10.18
N GLY A 356 17.00 -6.08 10.82
CA GLY A 356 17.89 -6.36 11.95
C GLY A 356 17.16 -6.96 13.15
N ALA A 357 15.99 -6.40 13.51
CA ALA A 357 15.18 -6.86 14.63
C ALA A 357 14.77 -8.32 14.46
N ALA A 358 14.34 -8.71 13.26
CA ALA A 358 13.98 -10.07 12.96
C ALA A 358 15.18 -11.01 13.11
N VAL A 359 16.29 -10.73 12.41
CA VAL A 359 17.42 -11.66 12.30
C VAL A 359 18.27 -11.74 13.57
N VAL A 360 18.47 -10.63 14.30
CA VAL A 360 19.29 -10.61 15.52
C VAL A 360 18.59 -11.39 16.64
N PHE A 361 17.34 -11.06 16.94
CA PHE A 361 16.59 -11.73 18.00
C PHE A 361 16.24 -13.16 17.61
N GLY A 362 15.85 -13.38 16.34
CA GLY A 362 15.59 -14.72 15.81
C GLY A 362 16.80 -15.64 15.93
N MET A 363 17.99 -15.17 15.53
CA MET A 363 19.21 -15.98 15.63
C MET A 363 19.67 -16.15 17.07
N ALA A 364 19.64 -15.09 17.89
CA ALA A 364 20.04 -15.17 19.30
C ALA A 364 19.18 -16.18 20.06
N LEU A 365 17.85 -16.12 19.91
CA LEU A 365 16.95 -17.05 20.58
C LEU A 365 17.08 -18.48 20.02
N ASN A 366 17.22 -18.62 18.71
CA ASN A 366 17.45 -19.92 18.07
C ASN A 366 18.73 -20.58 18.59
N THR A 367 19.84 -19.85 18.69
CA THR A 367 21.10 -20.39 19.19
C THR A 367 21.01 -20.83 20.65
N LEU A 368 20.29 -20.10 21.50
CA LEU A 368 20.14 -20.45 22.91
C LEU A 368 19.23 -21.67 23.11
N LEU A 369 18.05 -21.65 22.47
CA LEU A 369 17.02 -22.67 22.71
C LEU A 369 17.14 -23.88 21.78
N ALA A 370 17.40 -23.67 20.49
CA ALA A 370 17.45 -24.77 19.52
C ALA A 370 18.67 -25.67 19.74
N THR A 371 19.83 -25.13 20.15
CA THR A 371 21.00 -25.97 20.48
C THR A 371 20.71 -26.97 21.61
N VAL A 372 19.85 -26.61 22.55
CA VAL A 372 19.42 -27.51 23.64
C VAL A 372 18.29 -28.45 23.18
N TYR A 373 17.42 -27.96 22.31
CA TYR A 373 16.19 -28.66 21.95
C TYR A 373 16.34 -29.66 20.80
N ILE A 374 17.19 -29.36 19.81
CA ILE A 374 17.42 -30.19 18.62
C ILE A 374 17.92 -31.62 18.97
N PRO A 375 18.88 -31.82 19.90
CA PRO A 375 19.30 -33.17 20.30
C PRO A 375 18.14 -34.02 20.86
N ASN A 376 17.27 -33.42 21.67
CA ASN A 376 16.10 -34.11 22.24
C ASN A 376 15.08 -34.47 21.15
N PHE A 377 14.90 -33.59 20.16
CA PHE A 377 14.03 -33.89 19.03
C PHE A 377 14.58 -34.96 18.10
N TYR A 378 15.89 -34.97 17.86
CA TYR A 378 16.53 -36.06 17.16
C TYR A 378 16.30 -37.39 17.88
N GLU A 379 16.46 -37.44 19.21
CA GLU A 379 16.17 -38.65 20.00
C GLU A 379 14.72 -39.13 19.82
N LEU A 380 13.75 -38.21 19.86
CA LEU A 380 12.34 -38.53 19.65
C LEU A 380 12.06 -39.09 18.25
N MET A 381 12.59 -38.43 17.21
CA MET A 381 12.39 -38.85 15.82
C MET A 381 13.08 -40.17 15.50
N GLN A 382 14.29 -40.38 16.02
CA GLN A 382 15.03 -41.63 15.84
C GLN A 382 14.33 -42.80 16.55
N LYS A 383 13.79 -42.60 17.76
CA LYS A 383 12.98 -43.61 18.45
C LYS A 383 11.71 -43.98 17.66
N LEU A 384 11.04 -42.98 17.07
CA LEU A 384 9.89 -43.21 16.20
C LEU A 384 10.30 -44.02 14.97
N GLN A 385 11.39 -43.64 14.31
CA GLN A 385 11.89 -44.34 13.12
C GLN A 385 12.22 -45.81 13.42
N GLU A 386 12.96 -46.10 14.49
CA GLU A 386 13.32 -47.49 14.86
C GLU A 386 12.09 -48.31 15.29
N LYS A 387 11.08 -47.68 15.90
CA LYS A 387 9.83 -48.34 16.27
C LYS A 387 8.95 -48.68 15.06
N PHE A 388 8.94 -47.83 14.03
CA PHE A 388 8.25 -48.10 12.77
C PHE A 388 9.03 -49.10 11.90
N SER A 389 10.36 -49.04 11.89
CA SER A 389 11.21 -49.97 11.12
C SER A 389 11.29 -51.37 11.71
N LYS A 390 11.08 -51.55 13.03
CA LYS A 390 10.94 -52.88 13.66
C LYS A 390 9.58 -53.55 13.42
N LYS A 391 8.64 -52.84 12.80
CA LYS A 391 7.27 -53.31 12.54
C LYS A 391 7.06 -53.76 11.09
N GLN A 392 8.08 -53.61 10.25
CA GLN A 392 8.31 -54.34 9.00
C GLN A 392 9.38 -55.39 9.26
#